data_AF-F2IBT2-F1
#
_entry.id   AF-F2IBT2-F1
#
_cell.length_a   1.000
_cell.length_b   1.000
_cell.length_c   1.000
_cell.angle_alpha   90.00
_cell.angle_beta   90.00
_cell.angle_gamma   90.00
#
_symmetry.space_group_name_H-M   'P 1'
#
loop_
_entity.id
_entity.type
_entity.pdbx_description
1 polymer ?
#
loop_
_entity_poly.entity_id
_entity_poly.type
_entity_poly.pdbx_seq_one_letter_code
_entity_poly.pdbx_strand_id
1 'polypeptide(L)'
;MTIKFDTRINIDSINVFFYETLGQQFNSINYSIYKSNNTITIFGNNEYVVGTKFPTLIFSYRTFESREYSCADSLNKNNRFPCKETIENIQLFYLITGHHIGSYRENVPTEINFTLKNNNIMITKEWVSDAASNGGVYAKYNVTIASDDELYKERFKENLSISNKLTKINKR
;
A
#
# COMPACT_ATOMS: atom_id res chain seq x y z
N MET A 1 -8.76 10.10 -2.60
CA MET A 1 -7.46 10.13 -1.88
C MET A 1 -6.33 10.06 -2.91
N THR A 2 -5.26 10.83 -2.74
CA THR A 2 -4.14 10.87 -3.70
C THR A 2 -2.89 10.31 -3.06
N ILE A 3 -2.22 9.41 -3.77
CA ILE A 3 -1.02 8.71 -3.33
C ILE A 3 0.09 9.07 -4.31
N LYS A 4 1.15 9.67 -3.81
CA LYS A 4 2.32 10.08 -4.57
C LYS A 4 3.47 9.14 -4.26
N PHE A 5 4.13 8.70 -5.32
CA PHE A 5 5.29 7.83 -5.21
C PHE A 5 6.56 8.63 -5.49
N ASP A 6 7.64 8.25 -4.82
CA ASP A 6 9.00 8.69 -5.17
C ASP A 6 9.27 8.52 -6.67
N THR A 7 9.94 9.48 -7.30
CA THR A 7 10.17 9.50 -8.76
C THR A 7 10.99 8.31 -9.28
N ARG A 8 11.70 7.59 -8.39
CA ARG A 8 12.41 6.35 -8.73
C ARG A 8 11.47 5.17 -8.96
N ILE A 9 10.23 5.26 -8.49
CA ILE A 9 9.22 4.21 -8.65
C ILE A 9 8.43 4.50 -9.92
N ASN A 10 8.55 3.62 -10.91
CA ASN A 10 7.73 3.70 -12.12
C ASN A 10 6.28 3.33 -11.79
N ILE A 11 5.40 4.33 -11.77
CA ILE A 11 3.99 4.17 -11.40
C ILE A 11 3.19 3.29 -12.35
N ASP A 12 3.61 3.15 -13.61
CA ASP A 12 2.95 2.24 -14.57
C ASP A 12 3.16 0.76 -14.21
N SER A 13 4.22 0.46 -13.46
CA SER A 13 4.52 -0.89 -12.97
C SER A 13 3.79 -1.22 -11.66
N ILE A 14 3.03 -0.27 -11.10
CA ILE A 14 2.31 -0.48 -9.84
C ILE A 14 0.98 -1.19 -10.11
N ASN A 15 0.78 -2.29 -9.39
CA ASN A 15 -0.51 -2.95 -9.28
C ASN A 15 -1.10 -2.68 -7.90
N VAL A 16 -2.40 -2.40 -7.84
CA VAL A 16 -3.12 -2.14 -6.59
C VAL A 16 -4.00 -3.32 -6.23
N PHE A 17 -3.95 -3.73 -4.96
CA PHE A 17 -4.70 -4.84 -4.41
C PHE A 17 -5.33 -4.45 -3.06
N PHE A 18 -6.25 -5.28 -2.59
CA PHE A 18 -6.75 -5.26 -1.22
C PHE A 18 -6.93 -6.68 -0.69
N TYR A 19 -6.92 -6.83 0.64
CA TYR A 19 -7.32 -8.07 1.29
C TYR A 19 -8.83 -8.08 1.54
N GLU A 20 -9.51 -9.10 1.03
CA GLU A 20 -10.85 -9.48 1.45
C GLU A 20 -10.76 -10.24 2.78
N THR A 21 -11.34 -9.68 3.83
CA THR A 21 -11.38 -10.33 5.16
C THR A 21 -12.82 -10.40 5.67
N LEU A 22 -13.12 -11.40 6.51
CA LEU A 22 -14.41 -11.48 7.19
C LEU A 22 -14.57 -10.25 8.10
N GLY A 23 -15.52 -9.38 7.75
CA GLY A 23 -15.81 -8.12 8.46
C GLY A 23 -15.20 -6.85 7.83
N GLN A 24 -14.51 -6.96 6.69
CA GLN A 24 -14.01 -5.81 5.94
C GLN A 24 -14.27 -5.96 4.45
N GLN A 25 -15.13 -5.11 3.90
CA GLN A 25 -15.39 -5.08 2.47
C GLN A 25 -15.25 -3.67 1.93
N PHE A 26 -14.50 -3.56 0.84
CA PHE A 26 -14.63 -2.42 -0.06
C PHE A 26 -15.92 -2.63 -0.85
N ASN A 27 -16.92 -1.79 -0.62
CA ASN A 27 -18.18 -1.82 -1.36
C ASN A 27 -17.95 -1.48 -2.83
N SER A 28 -17.11 -0.48 -3.07
CA SER A 28 -16.58 -0.19 -4.40
C SER A 28 -15.22 0.47 -4.23
N ILE A 29 -14.23 0.02 -5.01
CA ILE A 29 -12.93 0.66 -5.04
C ILE A 29 -12.33 0.58 -6.43
N ASN A 30 -11.77 1.70 -6.87
CA ASN A 30 -11.10 1.85 -8.14
C ASN A 30 -9.94 2.84 -7.97
N TYR A 31 -9.07 2.87 -8.98
CA TYR A 31 -7.99 3.84 -9.03
C TYR A 31 -7.68 4.30 -10.45
N SER A 32 -7.08 5.49 -10.53
CA SER A 32 -6.53 6.04 -11.77
C SER A 32 -5.09 6.48 -11.53
N ILE A 33 -4.25 6.30 -12.56
CA ILE A 33 -2.82 6.65 -12.53
C ILE A 33 -2.61 7.95 -13.29
N TYR A 34 -1.88 8.89 -12.68
CA TYR A 34 -1.47 10.15 -13.27
C TYR A 34 0.05 10.19 -13.37
N LYS A 35 0.55 9.95 -14.59
CA LYS A 35 2.00 9.84 -14.84
C LYS A 35 2.74 11.16 -14.68
N SER A 36 2.10 12.27 -15.04
CA SER A 36 2.71 13.61 -15.03
C SER A 36 3.18 14.06 -13.66
N ASN A 37 2.58 13.56 -12.58
CA ASN A 37 2.90 13.91 -11.21
C ASN A 37 3.27 12.68 -10.35
N ASN A 38 3.44 11.51 -10.96
CA ASN A 38 3.73 10.25 -10.28
C ASN A 38 2.73 9.93 -9.15
N THR A 39 1.43 10.11 -9.42
CA THR A 39 0.37 9.85 -8.43
C THR A 39 -0.65 8.80 -8.85
N ILE A 40 -1.20 8.08 -7.88
CA ILE A 40 -2.38 7.24 -7.98
C ILE A 40 -3.50 7.93 -7.20
N THR A 41 -4.66 8.13 -7.82
CA THR A 41 -5.86 8.54 -7.08
C THR A 41 -6.71 7.31 -6.82
N ILE A 42 -6.98 7.05 -5.54
CA ILE A 42 -7.93 6.02 -5.09
C ILE A 42 -9.27 6.68 -4.83
N PHE A 43 -10.33 6.02 -5.28
CA PHE A 43 -11.70 6.45 -5.04
C PHE A 43 -12.63 5.26 -4.86
N GLY A 44 -13.56 5.42 -3.93
CA GLY A 44 -14.42 4.33 -3.50
C GLY A 44 -14.92 4.52 -2.08
N ASN A 45 -15.56 3.48 -1.57
CA ASN A 45 -16.09 3.39 -0.23
C ASN A 45 -15.89 1.98 0.33
N ASN A 46 -15.71 1.92 1.64
CA ASN A 46 -15.64 0.69 2.40
C ASN A 46 -16.78 0.69 3.42
N GLU A 47 -17.15 -0.50 3.88
CA GLU A 47 -18.05 -0.59 5.03
C GLU A 47 -17.42 0.06 6.26
N TYR A 48 -18.27 0.60 7.13
CA TYR A 48 -17.84 1.22 8.36
C TYR A 48 -17.13 0.19 9.24
N VAL A 49 -15.89 0.50 9.60
CA VAL A 49 -15.03 -0.41 10.37
C VAL A 49 -15.42 -0.42 11.84
N VAL A 50 -16.04 -1.51 12.29
CA VAL A 50 -16.31 -1.80 13.72
C VAL A 50 -15.39 -2.93 14.16
N GLY A 51 -14.36 -2.63 14.96
CA GLY A 51 -13.41 -3.63 15.49
C GLY A 51 -11.97 -3.49 14.97
N THR A 52 -11.11 -4.47 15.26
CA THR A 52 -9.64 -4.44 15.09
C THR A 52 -9.15 -4.66 13.65
N LYS A 53 -10.07 -4.68 12.69
CA LYS A 53 -9.87 -5.15 11.33
C LYS A 53 -9.94 -3.99 10.35
N PHE A 54 -8.80 -3.58 9.79
CA PHE A 54 -8.64 -2.32 9.05
C PHE A 54 -8.45 -2.51 7.54
N PRO A 55 -9.26 -1.86 6.69
CA PRO A 55 -9.12 -1.96 5.25
C PRO A 55 -7.70 -1.60 4.83
N THR A 56 -7.09 -2.50 4.06
CA THR A 56 -5.68 -2.41 3.68
C THR A 56 -5.57 -2.44 2.17
N LEU A 57 -4.96 -1.38 1.63
CA LEU A 57 -4.56 -1.31 0.23
C LEU A 57 -3.09 -1.65 0.09
N ILE A 58 -2.77 -2.40 -0.96
CA ILE A 58 -1.43 -2.88 -1.23
C ILE A 58 -1.05 -2.42 -2.62
N PHE A 59 0.07 -1.70 -2.71
CA PHE A 59 0.68 -1.31 -3.97
C PHE A 59 1.89 -2.20 -4.18
N SER A 60 1.88 -3.00 -5.25
CA SER A 60 3.00 -3.86 -5.62
C SER A 60 3.75 -3.23 -6.77
N TYR A 61 5.03 -2.94 -6.53
CA TYR A 61 5.98 -2.46 -7.53
C TYR A 61 6.98 -3.58 -7.82
N ARG A 62 7.03 -4.01 -9.08
CA ARG A 62 7.92 -5.08 -9.53
C ARG A 62 9.00 -4.52 -10.44
N THR A 63 10.23 -4.94 -10.21
CA THR A 63 11.38 -4.63 -11.07
C THR A 63 12.13 -5.90 -11.41
N PHE A 64 12.70 -5.95 -12.60
CA PHE A 64 13.50 -7.06 -13.06
C PHE A 64 14.93 -6.59 -13.31
N GLU A 65 15.89 -7.26 -12.71
CA GLU A 65 17.31 -6.99 -12.90
C GLU A 65 17.97 -8.19 -13.58
N SER A 66 18.65 -7.95 -14.70
CA SER A 66 19.44 -8.98 -15.37
C SER A 66 20.86 -8.94 -14.87
N ARG A 67 21.35 -10.07 -14.35
CA ARG A 67 22.72 -10.20 -13.89
C ARG A 67 23.47 -11.19 -14.77
N GLU A 68 24.61 -10.75 -15.28
CA GLU A 68 25.55 -11.64 -15.98
C GLU A 68 26.61 -12.14 -15.00
N TYR A 69 26.90 -13.43 -15.04
CA TYR A 69 27.94 -14.05 -14.22
C TYR A 69 28.60 -15.21 -14.94
N SER A 70 29.76 -15.63 -14.43
CA SER A 70 30.55 -16.69 -15.02
C SER A 70 30.18 -18.05 -14.44
N CYS A 71 29.57 -18.90 -15.26
CA CYS A 71 29.31 -20.29 -14.91
C CYS A 71 30.52 -21.16 -15.16
N ALA A 72 30.72 -22.17 -14.30
CA ALA A 72 31.67 -23.25 -14.58
C ALA A 72 30.99 -24.35 -15.38
N ASP A 73 31.71 -24.89 -16.36
CA ASP A 73 31.33 -26.10 -17.06
C ASP A 73 31.37 -27.29 -16.09
N SER A 74 30.30 -28.09 -16.09
CA SER A 74 30.14 -29.24 -15.21
C SER A 74 31.14 -30.37 -15.52
N LEU A 75 31.59 -30.46 -16.78
CA LEU A 75 32.57 -31.45 -17.25
C LEU A 75 34.00 -30.92 -17.14
N ASN A 76 34.20 -29.60 -17.25
CA ASN A 76 35.50 -28.96 -17.12
C ASN A 76 35.43 -27.68 -16.27
N LYS A 77 35.70 -27.78 -14.96
CA LYS A 77 35.60 -26.66 -14.02
C LYS A 77 36.49 -25.44 -14.36
N ASN A 78 37.48 -25.59 -15.23
CA ASN A 78 38.34 -24.49 -15.70
C ASN A 78 37.75 -23.74 -16.91
N ASN A 79 36.79 -24.34 -17.60
CA ASN A 79 36.06 -23.69 -18.68
C ASN A 79 34.93 -22.83 -18.08
N ARG A 80 34.87 -21.56 -18.52
CA ARG A 80 33.93 -20.55 -18.02
C ARG A 80 33.13 -19.98 -19.17
N PHE A 81 31.81 -19.86 -19.00
CA PHE A 81 30.92 -19.30 -20.01
C PHE A 81 29.94 -18.27 -19.39
N PRO A 82 29.45 -17.31 -20.19
CA PRO A 82 28.52 -16.30 -19.69
C PRO A 82 27.16 -16.94 -19.39
N CYS A 83 26.69 -16.72 -18.18
CA CYS A 83 25.34 -17.01 -17.75
C CYS A 83 24.59 -15.72 -17.48
N LYS A 84 23.27 -15.78 -17.65
CA LYS A 84 22.37 -14.69 -17.30
C LYS A 84 21.29 -15.22 -16.37
N GLU A 85 21.07 -14.51 -15.27
CA GLU A 85 19.89 -14.68 -14.43
C GLU A 85 19.06 -13.41 -14.49
N THR A 86 17.74 -13.57 -14.31
CA THR A 86 16.83 -12.44 -14.11
C THR A 86 16.28 -12.52 -12.70
N ILE A 87 16.53 -11.48 -11.91
CA ILE A 87 16.08 -11.35 -10.54
C ILE A 87 14.80 -10.51 -10.55
N GLU A 88 13.70 -11.07 -10.06
CA GLU A 88 12.47 -10.32 -9.80
C GLU A 88 12.53 -9.75 -8.37
N ASN A 89 12.50 -8.42 -8.25
CA ASN A 89 12.37 -7.73 -6.99
C ASN A 89 10.93 -7.21 -6.86
N ILE A 90 10.26 -7.51 -5.74
CA ILE A 90 8.90 -7.06 -5.44
C ILE A 90 8.93 -6.17 -4.21
N GLN A 91 8.63 -4.89 -4.39
CA GLN A 91 8.40 -3.96 -3.30
C GLN A 91 6.90 -3.83 -3.05
N LEU A 92 6.48 -4.01 -1.79
CA LEU A 92 5.12 -3.79 -1.36
C LEU A 92 5.04 -2.49 -0.56
N PHE A 93 3.97 -1.73 -0.81
CA PHE A 93 3.58 -0.57 -0.03
C PHE A 93 2.20 -0.82 0.55
N TYR A 94 2.04 -0.59 1.85
CA TYR A 94 0.79 -0.83 2.56
C TYR A 94 0.17 0.49 2.98
N LEU A 95 -1.11 0.67 2.67
CA LEU A 95 -1.94 1.75 3.17
C LEU A 95 -3.06 1.16 4.02
N ILE A 96 -3.00 1.40 5.32
CA ILE A 96 -3.98 0.91 6.29
C ILE A 96 -4.89 2.06 6.71
N THR A 97 -6.21 1.89 6.53
CA THR A 97 -7.21 2.85 7.00
C THR A 97 -7.84 2.39 8.30
N GLY A 98 -7.62 3.18 9.35
CA GLY A 98 -8.12 2.99 10.71
C GLY A 98 -9.62 3.22 10.88
N HIS A 99 -10.06 3.20 12.14
CA HIS A 99 -11.46 3.43 12.51
C HIS A 99 -12.02 4.74 11.92
N HIS A 100 -13.34 4.73 11.67
CA HIS A 100 -14.11 5.89 11.21
C HIS A 100 -13.78 6.42 9.79
N ILE A 101 -12.94 5.72 9.03
CA ILE A 101 -12.72 5.97 7.61
C ILE A 101 -13.66 5.05 6.80
N GLY A 102 -14.74 5.61 6.27
CA GLY A 102 -15.76 4.87 5.48
C GLY A 102 -15.79 5.25 4.00
N SER A 103 -15.00 6.24 3.57
CA SER A 103 -14.92 6.62 2.16
C SER A 103 -13.57 7.23 1.81
N TYR A 104 -13.20 7.08 0.53
CA TYR A 104 -12.00 7.69 -0.04
C TYR A 104 -12.34 8.97 -0.84
N ARG A 105 -13.56 9.51 -0.70
CA ARG A 105 -14.09 10.55 -1.59
C ARG A 105 -14.29 11.95 -1.02
N GLU A 106 -14.38 12.21 0.27
CA GLU A 106 -14.54 13.59 0.76
C GLU A 106 -13.81 13.86 2.09
N ASN A 107 -13.21 15.05 2.21
CA ASN A 107 -12.64 15.62 3.44
C ASN A 107 -11.45 14.91 4.11
N VAL A 108 -10.70 14.06 3.40
CA VAL A 108 -9.39 13.57 3.87
C VAL A 108 -8.28 14.32 3.13
N PRO A 109 -7.64 15.35 3.72
CA PRO A 109 -6.62 16.13 3.05
C PRO A 109 -5.28 15.42 3.19
N THR A 110 -5.03 14.37 2.43
CA THR A 110 -3.74 13.69 2.51
C THR A 110 -3.29 13.23 1.14
N GLU A 111 -2.48 14.06 0.50
CA GLU A 111 -1.44 13.52 -0.38
C GLU A 111 -0.59 12.57 0.47
N ILE A 112 -0.68 11.28 0.17
CA ILE A 112 0.10 10.25 0.86
C ILE A 112 1.39 10.06 0.09
N ASN A 113 2.54 10.19 0.75
CA ASN A 113 3.83 10.09 0.09
C ASN A 113 4.50 8.75 0.41
N PHE A 114 4.47 7.82 -0.56
CA PHE A 114 5.23 6.58 -0.48
C PHE A 114 6.66 6.79 -1.00
N THR A 115 7.61 6.27 -0.23
CA THR A 115 9.02 6.18 -0.63
C THR A 115 9.52 4.78 -0.36
N LEU A 116 10.69 4.42 -0.90
CA LEU A 116 11.31 3.12 -0.61
C LEU A 116 11.65 2.92 0.87
N LYS A 117 11.75 4.00 1.66
CA LYS A 117 11.97 3.94 3.12
C LYS A 117 10.66 3.96 3.92
N ASN A 118 9.67 4.67 3.40
CA ASN A 118 8.35 4.84 4.03
C ASN A 118 7.33 4.15 3.14
N ASN A 119 7.33 2.82 3.20
CA ASN A 119 6.48 1.95 2.39
C ASN A 119 5.18 1.55 3.11
N ASN A 120 5.09 1.78 4.42
CA ASN A 120 3.95 1.40 5.24
C ASN A 120 3.35 2.65 5.85
N ILE A 121 2.12 2.98 5.48
CA ILE A 121 1.43 4.18 5.94
C ILE A 121 0.10 3.78 6.55
N MET A 122 -0.15 4.28 7.76
CA MET A 122 -1.44 4.17 8.43
C MET A 122 -2.12 5.53 8.46
N ILE A 123 -3.42 5.54 8.19
CA ILE A 123 -4.27 6.71 8.35
C ILE A 123 -5.31 6.39 9.41
N THR A 124 -5.42 7.24 10.42
CA THR A 124 -6.49 7.16 11.41
C THR A 124 -7.29 8.44 11.45
N LYS A 125 -8.54 8.34 11.92
CA LYS A 125 -9.41 9.48 12.17
C LYS A 125 -9.78 9.51 13.64
N GLU A 126 -9.64 10.69 14.24
CA GLU A 126 -10.12 10.99 15.59
C GLU A 126 -11.07 12.19 15.55
N TRP A 127 -12.01 12.25 16.49
CA TRP A 127 -12.90 13.40 16.67
C TRP A 127 -12.31 14.30 17.75
N VAL A 128 -12.01 15.54 17.39
CA VAL A 128 -11.42 16.53 18.29
C VAL A 128 -12.46 17.59 18.61
N SER A 129 -12.64 17.87 19.89
CA SER A 129 -13.42 19.01 20.36
C SER A 129 -12.63 20.29 20.16
N ASP A 130 -13.21 21.26 19.46
CA ASP A 130 -12.67 22.61 19.38
C ASP A 130 -13.21 23.44 20.55
N ALA A 131 -12.33 23.66 21.54
CA ALA A 131 -12.63 24.48 22.70
C ALA A 131 -12.91 25.95 22.34
N ALA A 132 -12.41 26.43 21.19
CA ALA A 132 -12.63 27.80 20.73
C ALA A 132 -13.97 28.00 20.01
N SER A 133 -14.65 26.92 19.60
CA SER A 133 -15.89 26.99 18.82
C SER A 133 -17.15 26.58 19.60
N ASN A 134 -17.22 26.84 20.92
CA ASN A 134 -18.36 26.48 21.79
C ASN A 134 -18.76 24.99 21.70
N GLY A 135 -17.78 24.08 21.72
CA GLY A 135 -18.04 22.63 21.71
C GLY A 135 -18.27 22.03 20.33
N GLY A 136 -17.84 22.72 19.26
CA GLY A 136 -17.77 22.13 17.93
C GLY A 136 -16.84 20.92 17.91
N VAL A 137 -17.18 19.91 17.13
CA VAL A 137 -16.35 18.71 16.97
C VAL A 137 -15.97 18.57 15.50
N TYR A 138 -14.68 18.40 15.24
CA TYR A 138 -14.17 18.19 13.88
C TYR A 138 -13.37 16.90 13.76
N ALA A 139 -13.31 16.38 12.53
CA ALA A 139 -12.51 15.20 12.23
C ALA A 139 -11.05 15.62 12.04
N LYS A 140 -10.14 15.02 12.80
CA LYS A 140 -8.70 15.12 12.57
C LYS A 140 -8.18 13.81 12.01
N TYR A 141 -7.40 13.91 10.92
CA TYR A 141 -6.76 12.77 10.29
C TYR A 141 -5.28 12.75 10.66
N ASN A 142 -4.81 11.60 11.13
CA ASN A 142 -3.40 11.39 11.45
C ASN A 142 -2.80 10.41 10.43
N VAL A 143 -1.69 10.80 9.80
CA VAL A 143 -0.90 9.95 8.90
C VAL A 143 0.37 9.57 9.63
N THR A 144 0.58 8.27 9.83
CA THR A 144 1.77 7.75 10.48
C THR A 144 2.48 6.77 9.56
N ILE A 145 3.81 6.78 9.61
CA ILE A 145 4.63 5.73 8.99
C ILE A 145 4.63 4.57 9.98
N ALA A 146 4.08 3.43 9.57
CA ALA A 146 4.08 2.24 10.40
C ALA A 146 5.42 1.52 10.22
N SER A 147 6.03 1.08 11.32
CA SER A 147 7.16 0.16 11.22
C SER A 147 6.70 -1.21 10.71
N ASP A 148 7.59 -1.98 10.09
CA ASP A 148 7.31 -3.38 9.75
C ASP A 148 6.88 -4.16 11.01
N ASP A 149 7.53 -3.90 12.13
CA ASP A 149 7.18 -4.42 13.44
C ASP A 149 5.71 -4.17 13.81
N GLU A 150 5.20 -2.95 13.60
CA GLU A 150 3.80 -2.63 13.87
C GLU A 150 2.85 -3.36 12.94
N LEU A 151 3.17 -3.44 11.63
CA LEU A 151 2.39 -4.18 10.64
C LEU A 151 2.24 -5.67 11.00
N TYR A 152 3.32 -6.28 11.50
CA TYR A 152 3.35 -7.72 11.76
C TYR A 152 3.06 -8.10 13.22
N LYS A 153 2.88 -7.12 14.13
CA LYS A 153 2.40 -7.32 15.51
C LYS A 153 0.86 -7.36 15.60
N GLU A 154 0.34 -7.65 16.79
CA GLU A 154 -1.08 -7.99 17.03
C GLU A 154 -2.11 -7.02 16.44
N ARG A 155 -1.76 -5.73 16.28
CA ARG A 155 -2.69 -4.71 15.80
C ARG A 155 -3.10 -4.87 14.33
N PHE A 156 -2.25 -5.44 13.47
CA PHE A 156 -2.54 -5.60 12.04
C PHE A 156 -2.27 -7.01 11.49
N LYS A 157 -1.76 -7.93 12.32
CA LYS A 157 -1.47 -9.31 11.95
C LYS A 157 -2.66 -10.02 11.28
N GLU A 158 -3.88 -9.75 11.73
CA GLU A 158 -5.08 -10.34 11.12
C GLU A 158 -5.41 -9.78 9.74
N ASN A 159 -5.03 -8.52 9.45
CA ASN A 159 -5.25 -7.89 8.15
C ASN A 159 -4.30 -8.44 7.09
N LEU A 160 -3.08 -8.80 7.48
CA LEU A 160 -2.04 -9.35 6.62
C LEU A 160 -1.97 -10.88 6.65
N SER A 161 -2.95 -11.55 7.25
CA SER A 161 -2.98 -13.01 7.31
C SER A 161 -2.99 -13.62 5.91
N ILE A 162 -2.16 -14.65 5.69
CA ILE A 162 -2.09 -15.38 4.42
C ILE A 162 -3.41 -16.06 4.03
N SER A 163 -4.29 -16.27 5.01
CA SER A 163 -5.65 -16.81 4.78
C SER A 163 -6.58 -15.81 4.09
N ASN A 164 -6.22 -14.52 4.07
CA ASN A 164 -7.05 -13.49 3.47
C ASN A 164 -6.91 -13.55 1.94
N LYS A 165 -8.05 -13.42 1.24
CA LYS A 165 -8.04 -13.42 -0.22
C LYS A 165 -7.50 -12.08 -0.72
N LEU A 166 -6.45 -12.12 -1.53
CA LEU A 166 -5.89 -10.94 -2.18
C LEU A 166 -6.64 -10.68 -3.50
N THR A 167 -7.28 -9.52 -3.61
CA THR A 167 -8.05 -9.13 -4.80
C THR A 167 -7.41 -7.94 -5.49
N LYS A 168 -7.18 -8.06 -6.79
CA LYS A 168 -6.64 -6.98 -7.64
C LYS A 168 -7.73 -5.95 -7.91
N ILE A 169 -7.41 -4.68 -7.72
CA ILE A 169 -8.30 -3.58 -8.07
C ILE A 169 -8.14 -3.31 -9.57
N ASN A 170 -9.26 -3.10 -10.26
CA ASN A 170 -9.23 -2.73 -11.66
C ASN A 170 -8.84 -1.26 -11.81
N LYS A 171 -7.91 -1.01 -12.74
CA LYS A 171 -7.56 0.34 -13.17
C LYS A 171 -8.72 0.91 -13.97
N ARG A 172 -9.11 2.15 -13.67
CA ARG A 172 -10.10 2.91 -14.43
C ARG A 172 -9.43 3.97 -15.29
#